data_AF-A0A9N7N6H3-F1
#
_entry.id   AF-A0A9N7N6H3-F1
#
_cell.length_a   1.000
_cell.length_b   1.000
_cell.length_c   1.000
_cell.angle_alpha   90.00
_cell.angle_beta   90.00
_cell.angle_gamma   90.00
#
_symmetry.space_group_name_H-M   'P 1'
#
loop_
_entity.id
_entity.type
_entity.pdbx_description
1 polymer ?
#
loop_
_entity_poly.entity_id
_entity_poly.type
_entity_poly.pdbx_seq_one_letter_code
_entity_poly.pdbx_strand_id
1 'polypeptide(L)'
;MTRGTVVVGETNGPCLTISIRAGGLATNSSYSHDGSGETCQPYEPAVEISGYEKVPSNNDTTLMEVVARQPMSANIDSDCTEFRDYTSDVLAVDQGNILL
;
A
#
# COMPACT_ATOMS: atom_id res chain seq x y z
N MET A 1 10.25 -10.01 -17.01
CA MET A 1 9.29 -9.34 -16.12
C MET A 1 9.60 -9.76 -14.69
N THR A 2 9.76 -8.80 -13.79
CA THR A 2 10.03 -9.07 -12.37
C THR A 2 8.71 -9.42 -11.69
N ARG A 3 8.68 -10.54 -10.95
CA ARG A 3 7.52 -11.02 -10.20
C ARG A 3 7.87 -11.02 -8.72
N GLY A 4 7.01 -10.42 -7.90
CA GLY A 4 7.18 -10.37 -6.44
C GLY A 4 5.88 -10.54 -5.68
N THR A 5 5.99 -10.84 -4.39
CA THR A 5 4.85 -10.89 -3.47
C THR A 5 4.82 -9.60 -2.66
N VAL A 6 3.64 -8.99 -2.52
CA VAL A 6 3.45 -7.77 -1.73
C VAL A 6 2.98 -8.14 -0.32
N VAL A 7 3.52 -7.50 0.71
CA VAL A 7 3.02 -7.68 2.08
C VAL A 7 2.07 -6.54 2.44
N VAL A 8 0.96 -6.88 3.06
CA VAL A 8 -0.09 -5.94 3.48
C VAL A 8 -0.46 -6.18 4.95
N GLY A 9 -0.79 -5.12 5.68
CA GLY A 9 -1.48 -5.22 6.97
C GLY A 9 -2.99 -5.38 6.75
N GLU A 10 -3.77 -4.62 7.53
CA GLU A 10 -5.24 -4.60 7.48
C GLU A 10 -5.82 -3.85 6.26
N THR A 11 -5.32 -4.11 5.07
CA THR A 11 -5.89 -3.53 3.85
C THR A 11 -7.19 -4.26 3.48
N ASN A 12 -8.31 -3.55 3.46
CA ASN A 12 -9.64 -4.05 3.04
C ASN A 12 -9.92 -3.85 1.53
N GLY A 13 -8.90 -3.52 0.72
CA GLY A 13 -9.09 -3.10 -0.67
C GLY A 13 -8.88 -4.19 -1.75
N PRO A 14 -9.64 -4.17 -2.87
CA PRO A 14 -9.48 -5.11 -3.98
C PRO A 14 -8.27 -4.79 -4.89
N CYS A 15 -7.51 -3.72 -4.61
CA CYS A 15 -6.51 -3.18 -5.54
C CYS A 15 -5.48 -4.22 -5.99
N LEU A 16 -4.84 -4.93 -5.06
CA LEU A 16 -3.84 -5.96 -5.40
C LEU A 16 -4.47 -7.14 -6.16
N THR A 17 -5.71 -7.48 -5.85
CA THR A 17 -6.44 -8.54 -6.58
C THR A 17 -6.69 -8.13 -8.02
N ILE A 18 -7.02 -6.86 -8.27
CA ILE A 18 -7.19 -6.33 -9.63
C ILE A 18 -5.86 -6.32 -10.38
N SER A 19 -4.76 -5.89 -9.76
CA SER A 19 -3.43 -5.90 -10.40
C SER A 19 -2.97 -7.29 -10.82
N ILE A 20 -3.22 -8.32 -10.00
CA ILE A 20 -2.93 -9.72 -10.35
C ILE A 20 -3.76 -10.15 -11.56
N ARG A 21 -5.07 -9.85 -11.57
CA ARG A 21 -5.98 -10.22 -12.66
C ARG A 21 -5.70 -9.48 -13.97
N ALA A 22 -5.26 -8.24 -13.89
CA ALA A 22 -4.94 -7.40 -15.04
C ALA A 22 -3.56 -7.71 -15.65
N GLY A 23 -2.76 -8.58 -15.01
CA GLY A 23 -1.45 -8.97 -15.54
C GLY A 23 -0.36 -7.93 -15.28
N GLY A 24 -0.50 -7.12 -14.24
CA GLY A 24 0.56 -6.20 -13.79
C GLY A 24 0.20 -4.73 -13.79
N LEU A 25 1.19 -3.88 -13.52
CA LEU A 25 1.10 -2.43 -13.41
C LEU A 25 2.02 -1.74 -14.42
N ALA A 26 1.55 -0.61 -14.96
CA ALA A 26 2.33 0.24 -15.86
C ALA A 26 3.29 1.16 -15.08
N THR A 27 4.25 1.77 -15.78
CA THR A 27 5.01 2.89 -15.22
C THR A 27 4.20 4.19 -15.23
N ASN A 28 4.50 5.13 -14.33
CA ASN A 28 3.84 6.44 -14.32
C ASN A 28 4.06 7.23 -15.64
N SER A 29 5.20 7.03 -16.31
CA SER A 29 5.47 7.66 -17.62
C SER A 29 4.64 7.06 -18.76
N SER A 30 4.27 5.78 -18.67
CA SER A 30 3.44 5.11 -19.69
C SER A 30 1.94 5.20 -19.40
N TYR A 31 1.57 5.47 -18.15
CA TYR A 31 0.20 5.68 -17.69
C TYR A 31 0.21 6.77 -16.61
N SER A 32 0.09 8.03 -17.03
CA SER A 32 0.22 9.17 -16.11
C SER A 32 -1.06 9.44 -15.32
N HIS A 33 -0.89 9.79 -14.05
CA HIS A 33 -1.99 10.17 -13.18
C HIS A 33 -2.36 11.65 -13.36
N ASP A 34 -3.66 11.91 -13.53
CA ASP A 34 -4.24 13.23 -13.76
C ASP A 34 -5.16 13.70 -12.61
N GLY A 35 -5.32 12.88 -11.56
CA GLY A 35 -6.21 13.16 -10.44
C GLY A 35 -7.70 12.98 -10.77
N SER A 36 -8.04 12.42 -11.93
CA SER A 36 -9.43 12.23 -12.37
C SER A 36 -9.72 10.75 -12.68
N GLY A 37 -10.99 10.37 -12.52
CA GLY A 37 -11.45 9.02 -12.84
C GLY A 37 -11.69 8.89 -14.34
N GLU A 38 -10.65 8.66 -15.12
CA GLU A 38 -10.78 8.45 -16.56
C GLU A 38 -11.22 7.02 -16.93
N THR A 39 -11.58 6.82 -18.20
CA THR A 39 -11.87 5.49 -18.73
C THR A 39 -10.58 4.68 -18.84
N CYS A 40 -10.63 3.41 -18.43
CA CYS A 40 -9.50 2.48 -18.50
C CYS A 40 -8.89 2.43 -19.92
N GLN A 41 -7.61 2.78 -20.03
CA GLN A 41 -6.84 2.73 -21.28
C GLN A 41 -6.00 1.44 -21.36
N PRO A 42 -5.74 0.93 -22.57
CA PRO A 42 -4.79 -0.17 -22.75
C PRO A 42 -3.39 0.26 -22.30
N TYR A 43 -2.64 -0.66 -21.68
CA TYR A 43 -1.29 -0.42 -21.21
C TYR A 43 -0.41 -1.66 -21.36
N GLU A 44 0.91 -1.46 -21.36
CA GLU A 44 1.89 -2.53 -21.28
C GLU A 44 2.37 -2.69 -19.83
N PRO A 45 2.31 -3.90 -19.24
CA PRO A 45 2.73 -4.11 -17.87
C PRO A 45 4.24 -4.00 -17.73
N ALA A 46 4.69 -3.12 -16.84
CA ALA A 46 6.10 -2.96 -16.48
C ALA A 46 6.51 -3.92 -15.34
N VAL A 47 5.59 -4.23 -14.43
CA VAL A 47 5.81 -5.14 -13.30
C VAL A 47 4.59 -5.98 -13.02
N GLU A 48 4.81 -7.21 -12.55
CA GLU A 48 3.75 -8.12 -12.14
C GLU A 48 3.92 -8.50 -10.67
N ILE A 49 2.81 -8.71 -9.98
CA ILE A 49 2.82 -9.28 -8.64
C ILE A 49 2.26 -10.70 -8.71
N SER A 50 2.93 -11.64 -8.05
CA SER A 50 2.50 -13.05 -7.98
C SER A 50 1.43 -13.29 -6.92
N GLY A 51 1.33 -12.39 -5.94
CA GLY A 51 0.39 -12.51 -4.83
C GLY A 51 0.60 -11.45 -3.77
N TYR A 52 -0.16 -11.57 -2.69
CA TYR A 52 0.04 -10.78 -1.48
C TYR A 52 -0.14 -11.61 -0.22
N GLU A 53 0.52 -11.20 0.86
CA GLU A 53 0.46 -11.84 2.18
C GLU A 53 -0.04 -10.83 3.21
N LYS A 54 -0.94 -11.27 4.09
CA LYS A 54 -1.46 -10.46 5.19
C LYS A 54 -0.62 -10.67 6.44
N VAL A 55 -0.14 -9.59 7.03
CA VAL A 55 0.45 -9.60 8.37
C VAL A 55 -0.68 -9.83 9.38
N PRO A 56 -0.52 -10.75 10.34
CA PRO A 56 -1.51 -10.93 11.41
C PRO A 56 -1.69 -9.64 12.23
N SER A 57 -2.93 -9.30 12.51
CA SER A 57 -3.31 -8.14 13.32
C SER A 57 -2.65 -8.15 14.70
N ASN A 58 -2.36 -6.96 15.23
CA ASN A 58 -1.86 -6.74 16.60
C ASN A 58 -0.55 -7.49 16.97
N ASN A 59 0.36 -7.69 16.01
CA ASN A 59 1.65 -8.36 16.26
C ASN A 59 2.83 -7.48 15.82
N ASP A 60 3.23 -6.56 16.69
CA ASP A 60 4.33 -5.60 16.45
C ASP A 60 5.66 -6.27 16.12
N THR A 61 5.95 -7.43 16.72
CA THR A 61 7.19 -8.17 16.41
C THR A 61 7.18 -8.67 14.97
N THR A 62 6.06 -9.20 14.50
CA THR A 62 5.93 -9.66 13.11
C THR A 62 5.96 -8.48 12.14
N LEU A 63 5.34 -7.36 12.51
CA LEU A 63 5.41 -6.13 11.74
C LEU A 63 6.85 -5.65 11.56
N MET A 64 7.62 -5.58 12.65
CA MET A 64 9.02 -5.15 12.62
C MET A 64 9.86 -6.07 11.72
N GLU A 65 9.67 -7.38 11.80
CA GLU A 65 10.37 -8.35 10.94
C GLU A 65 10.02 -8.20 9.46
N VAL A 66 8.75 -7.95 9.14
CA VAL A 66 8.27 -7.75 7.77
C VAL A 66 8.84 -6.46 7.19
N VAL A 67 8.73 -5.35 7.92
CA VAL A 67 9.22 -4.03 7.48
C VAL A 67 10.73 -4.05 7.27
N ALA A 68 11.47 -4.82 8.08
CA ALA A 68 12.90 -5.00 7.90
C ALA A 68 13.28 -5.72 6.59
N ARG A 69 12.35 -6.47 5.99
CA ARG A 69 12.59 -7.24 4.74
C ARG A 69 12.11 -6.50 3.50
N GLN A 70 10.96 -5.82 3.57
CA GLN A 70 10.39 -5.10 2.43
C GLN A 70 9.37 -4.05 2.89
N PRO A 71 9.12 -3.00 2.08
CA PRO A 71 7.99 -2.10 2.30
C PRO A 71 6.66 -2.87 2.36
N MET A 72 5.75 -2.40 3.20
CA MET A 72 4.40 -2.95 3.31
C MET A 72 3.35 -1.84 3.22
N SER A 73 2.14 -2.22 2.80
CA SER A 73 0.97 -1.34 2.82
C SER A 73 0.17 -1.54 4.11
N ALA A 74 -0.22 -0.45 4.77
CA ALA A 74 -0.99 -0.47 6.01
C ALA A 74 -2.02 0.67 6.01
N ASN A 75 -3.05 0.53 6.84
CA ASN A 75 -4.05 1.57 7.06
C ASN A 75 -3.70 2.35 8.33
N ILE A 76 -3.86 3.67 8.27
CA ILE A 76 -3.68 4.58 9.39
C ILE A 76 -4.92 5.45 9.52
N ASP A 77 -5.29 5.80 10.76
CA ASP A 77 -6.29 6.83 11.00
C ASP A 77 -5.64 8.21 10.81
N SER A 78 -6.05 8.92 9.76
CA SER A 78 -5.51 10.24 9.37
C SER A 78 -6.48 11.39 9.61
N ASP A 79 -7.62 11.15 10.29
CA ASP A 79 -8.68 12.15 10.40
C ASP A 79 -8.41 13.21 11.47
N CYS A 80 -7.40 13.02 12.33
CA CYS A 80 -7.04 13.97 13.38
C CYS A 80 -6.23 15.18 12.84
N THR A 81 -6.45 16.35 13.44
CA THR A 81 -5.78 17.60 13.05
C THR A 81 -4.28 17.51 13.25
N GLU A 82 -3.85 16.83 14.30
CA GLU A 82 -2.44 16.59 14.64
C GLU A 82 -1.69 15.89 13.51
N PHE A 83 -2.33 14.95 12.80
CA PHE A 83 -1.72 14.28 11.64
C PHE A 83 -1.68 15.18 10.40
N ARG A 84 -2.73 15.97 10.18
CA ARG A 84 -2.85 16.86 9.01
C ARG A 84 -1.87 18.04 9.04
N ASP A 85 -1.62 18.60 10.22
CA ASP A 85 -0.73 19.75 10.43
C ASP A 85 0.70 19.33 10.83
N TYR A 86 0.98 18.02 10.90
CA TYR A 86 2.29 17.49 11.25
C TYR A 86 3.37 17.94 10.26
N THR A 87 4.55 18.30 10.78
CA THR A 87 5.67 18.84 9.98
C THR A 87 7.00 18.13 10.20
N SER A 88 7.35 17.75 11.43
CA SER A 88 8.61 17.06 11.75
C SER A 88 8.58 16.28 13.06
N ASP A 89 9.61 15.45 13.28
CA ASP A 89 9.90 14.64 14.49
C ASP A 89 9.16 13.31 14.60
N VAL A 90 8.64 12.96 15.79
CA VAL A 90 7.88 11.73 16.04
C VAL A 90 6.50 12.15 16.50
N LEU A 91 5.49 11.83 15.69
CA LEU A 91 4.09 12.09 16.04
C LEU A 91 3.62 11.06 17.08
N ALA A 92 3.59 11.47 18.35
CA ALA A 92 3.04 10.68 19.45
C ALA A 92 1.64 11.19 19.80
N VAL A 93 0.61 10.54 19.25
CA VAL A 93 -0.80 10.84 19.52
C VAL A 93 -1.39 9.79 20.46
N ASP A 94 -2.23 10.22 21.40
CA ASP A 94 -2.86 9.34 22.41
C ASP A 94 -3.90 8.37 21.80
N GLN A 95 -4.32 8.57 20.55
CA GLN A 95 -5.39 7.81 19.88
C GLN A 95 -5.09 7.40 18.41
N GLY A 96 -3.84 7.44 17.96
CA GLY A 96 -3.48 7.03 16.60
C GLY A 96 -3.20 5.54 16.52
N ASN A 97 -4.23 4.72 16.23
CA ASN A 97 -4.02 3.32 15.94
C ASN A 97 -3.57 3.14 14.47
N ILE A 98 -2.43 2.51 14.26
CA ILE A 98 -2.19 1.80 12.99
C ILE A 98 -3.10 0.58 13.05
N LEU A 99 -4.10 0.52 12.18
CA LEU A 99 -4.95 -0.67 12.07
C LEU A 99 -4.17 -1.70 11.24
N LEU A 100 -3.64 -2.71 11.93
CA LEU A 100 -2.96 -3.88 11.38
C LEU A 100 -3.81 -5.12 11.54
#